data_AF-A0A1F6PZV1-F1
#
_entry.id   AF-A0A1F6PZV1-F1
#
_cell.length_a   1.000
_cell.length_b   1.000
_cell.length_c   1.000
_cell.angle_alpha   90.00
_cell.angle_beta   90.00
_cell.angle_gamma   90.00
#
_symmetry.space_group_name_H-M   'P 1'
#
loop_
_entity.id
_entity.type
_entity.pdbx_description
1 polymer ?
#
loop_
_entity_poly.entity_id
_entity_poly.type
_entity_poly.pdbx_seq_one_letter_code
_entity_poly.pdbx_strand_id
1 'polypeptide(L)'
;MTTYTWTDNAMQGGGACDVDKVNDNLMHLKYDNVSPQDGKVPYSAVSGKVDANGYASFISKIDNSSIKIEAGSSNPNLVIAYPDGSLETISADYTISSISSDGTYTVIKEKGQNPLVTTKTITEDIKAPTSPVDGDYWLNIGVKPMVPYKRVAGAWVATQYTKLGEFTRTSGTIGTPVSYAFNGKFIKSQSCPATNTTTNIVHNINSKNIKITHYLVCKTTEGGFAVGEKGIVSGFYNGAQYIPLDPITIPNNNSIDFISGNSGLYLVNKTNRQYINPTAANWDLQVIIERSF
;
A
#
# COMPACT_ATOMS: atom_id res chain seq x y z
N MET A 1 27.54 6.82 27.68
CA MET A 1 27.24 7.76 26.58
C MET A 1 28.22 7.48 25.47
N THR A 2 27.75 6.99 24.33
CA THR A 2 28.60 6.70 23.18
C THR A 2 28.58 7.93 22.29
N THR A 3 29.69 8.64 22.22
CA THR A 3 29.84 9.83 21.38
C THR A 3 30.11 9.38 19.94
N TYR A 4 29.22 9.73 19.01
CA TYR A 4 29.46 9.50 17.59
C TYR A 4 30.16 10.73 17.00
N THR A 5 31.41 10.57 16.58
CA THR A 5 32.13 11.54 15.76
C THR A 5 31.83 11.27 14.28
N TRP A 6 31.24 12.27 13.62
CA TRP A 6 31.11 12.29 12.17
C TRP A 6 32.40 12.86 11.57
N THR A 7 33.00 12.10 10.66
CA THR A 7 34.11 12.58 9.83
C THR A 7 33.50 12.96 8.48
N ASP A 8 33.33 14.26 8.23
CA ASP A 8 33.05 14.74 6.88
C ASP A 8 34.30 14.48 6.04
N ASN A 9 34.19 13.60 5.04
CA ASN A 9 35.21 13.52 4.01
C ASN A 9 35.17 14.83 3.23
N ALA A 10 36.20 15.67 3.42
CA ALA A 10 36.38 16.86 2.62
C ALA A 10 36.31 16.48 1.13
N MET A 11 35.40 17.12 0.39
CA MET A 11 35.32 16.95 -1.06
C MET A 11 36.70 17.20 -1.66
N GLN A 12 37.25 16.20 -2.36
CA GLN A 12 38.49 16.38 -3.12
C GLN A 12 38.29 17.50 -4.14
N GLY A 13 39.00 18.60 -3.96
CA GLY A 13 39.02 19.70 -4.90
C GLY A 13 39.73 19.30 -6.19
N GLY A 14 39.13 19.65 -7.33
CA GLY A 14 39.82 19.67 -8.62
C GLY A 14 39.34 18.66 -9.66
N GLY A 15 38.05 18.66 -9.97
CA GLY A 15 37.50 18.02 -11.17
C GLY A 15 36.15 18.63 -11.49
N ALA A 16 35.85 18.89 -12.76
CA ALA A 16 34.57 19.47 -13.18
C ALA A 16 33.41 18.67 -12.55
N CYS A 17 32.57 19.36 -11.79
CA CYS A 17 31.37 18.81 -11.20
C CYS A 17 30.45 18.34 -12.33
N ASP A 18 30.40 17.02 -12.54
CA ASP A 18 29.36 16.37 -13.31
C ASP A 18 28.07 16.49 -12.48
N VAL A 19 27.33 17.59 -12.68
CA VAL A 19 26.11 17.92 -11.95
C VAL A 19 25.05 16.83 -12.01
N ASP A 20 25.15 15.90 -12.97
CA ASP A 20 24.29 14.73 -13.10
C ASP A 20 24.64 13.59 -12.12
N LYS A 21 25.80 13.62 -11.45
CA LYS A 21 26.20 12.56 -10.49
C LYS A 21 26.11 12.96 -9.02
N VAL A 22 26.04 14.26 -8.73
CA VAL A 22 26.06 14.75 -7.35
C VAL A 22 24.65 14.88 -6.75
N ASN A 23 23.61 15.01 -7.59
CA ASN A 23 22.24 15.20 -7.11
C ASN A 23 21.40 13.92 -6.94
N ASP A 24 21.71 12.82 -7.64
CA ASP A 24 20.90 11.60 -7.54
C ASP A 24 21.13 10.79 -6.25
N ASN A 25 22.26 10.99 -5.57
CA ASN A 25 22.60 10.23 -4.35
C ASN A 25 22.25 10.95 -3.04
N LEU A 26 21.92 12.25 -3.08
CA LEU A 26 21.72 13.06 -1.87
C LEU A 26 20.25 13.22 -1.44
N MET A 27 19.30 13.02 -2.35
CA MET A 27 17.86 13.12 -2.04
C MET A 27 17.23 11.79 -1.59
N HIS A 28 17.83 10.64 -1.92
CA HIS A 28 17.31 9.34 -1.47
C HIS A 28 17.79 8.96 -0.05
N LEU A 29 19.00 9.38 0.37
CA LEU A 29 19.60 8.84 1.60
C LEU A 29 19.00 9.33 2.92
N LYS A 30 18.23 10.42 2.92
CA LYS A 30 17.69 10.99 4.18
C LYS A 30 16.33 10.43 4.61
N TYR A 31 15.64 9.69 3.74
CA TYR A 31 14.37 9.05 4.09
C TYR A 31 14.44 7.52 4.21
N ASP A 32 15.53 6.89 3.76
CA ASP A 32 15.66 5.42 3.72
C ASP A 32 16.40 4.81 4.93
N ASN A 33 16.78 5.60 5.93
CA ASN A 33 17.64 5.13 7.02
C ASN A 33 16.90 4.43 8.18
N VAL A 34 15.63 4.11 8.02
CA VAL A 34 15.04 2.97 8.75
C VAL A 34 15.22 1.78 7.84
N SER A 35 16.34 1.05 8.01
CA SER A 35 16.53 -0.25 7.36
C SER A 35 15.22 -1.02 7.51
N PRO A 36 14.54 -1.42 6.42
CA PRO A 36 13.35 -2.23 6.54
C PRO A 36 13.79 -3.49 7.28
N GLN A 37 13.29 -3.71 8.50
CA GLN A 37 13.53 -4.96 9.20
C GLN A 37 13.06 -6.08 8.27
N ASP A 38 13.99 -6.80 7.63
CA ASP A 38 13.73 -7.90 6.69
C ASP A 38 12.69 -7.66 5.57
N GLY A 39 12.50 -6.42 5.11
CA GLY A 39 11.46 -6.13 4.10
C GLY A 39 10.01 -6.28 4.61
N LYS A 40 9.81 -6.35 5.93
CA LYS A 40 8.49 -6.46 6.58
C LYS A 40 7.97 -5.07 6.90
N VAL A 41 6.77 -4.76 6.40
CA VAL A 41 6.12 -3.46 6.62
C VAL A 41 5.21 -3.58 7.84
N PRO A 42 5.35 -2.73 8.87
CA PRO A 42 4.46 -2.70 10.04
C PRO A 42 2.98 -2.56 9.65
N TYR A 43 2.08 -2.86 10.59
CA TYR A 43 0.62 -2.82 10.42
C TYR A 43 0.06 -3.75 9.35
N SER A 44 0.79 -4.77 8.89
CA SER A 44 0.37 -5.59 7.76
C SER A 44 0.54 -7.08 8.03
N ALA A 45 -0.23 -7.91 7.30
CA ALA A 45 0.18 -9.29 7.10
C ALA A 45 1.40 -9.27 6.15
N VAL A 46 2.41 -10.07 6.45
CA VAL A 46 3.67 -10.12 5.66
C VAL A 46 3.84 -11.45 4.92
N SER A 47 3.06 -12.47 5.29
CA SER A 47 2.92 -13.74 4.57
C SER A 47 1.54 -14.33 4.82
N GLY A 48 1.10 -15.24 3.95
CA GLY A 48 -0.14 -15.98 4.09
C GLY A 48 -0.55 -16.62 2.76
N LYS A 49 -1.79 -17.09 2.69
CA LYS A 49 -2.37 -17.63 1.45
C LYS A 49 -2.52 -16.54 0.38
N VAL A 50 -2.22 -16.91 -0.87
CA VAL A 50 -2.43 -16.10 -2.07
C VAL A 50 -3.47 -16.71 -3.00
N ASP A 51 -4.11 -15.89 -3.83
CA ASP A 51 -4.92 -16.33 -4.97
C ASP A 51 -4.05 -16.74 -6.18
N ALA A 52 -4.70 -17.11 -7.28
CA ALA A 52 -4.02 -17.50 -8.53
C ALA A 52 -3.18 -16.38 -9.16
N ASN A 53 -3.41 -15.13 -8.77
CA ASN A 53 -2.69 -13.96 -9.27
C ASN A 53 -1.58 -13.51 -8.29
N GLY A 54 -1.38 -14.22 -7.17
CA GLY A 54 -0.41 -13.88 -6.15
C GLY A 54 -0.87 -12.80 -5.16
N TYR A 55 -2.14 -12.41 -5.17
CA TYR A 55 -2.69 -11.45 -4.19
C TYR A 55 -3.10 -12.14 -2.90
N ALA A 56 -3.05 -11.40 -1.80
CA ALA A 56 -3.53 -11.87 -0.50
C ALA A 56 -4.97 -12.40 -0.60
N SER A 57 -5.18 -13.63 -0.13
CA SER A 57 -6.48 -14.32 -0.17
C SER A 57 -6.60 -15.31 0.99
N PHE A 58 -6.37 -14.81 2.20
CA PHE A 58 -6.35 -15.60 3.44
C PHE A 58 -7.61 -15.41 4.29
N ILE A 59 -8.64 -14.74 3.76
CA ILE A 59 -9.96 -14.62 4.39
C ILE A 59 -11.00 -15.17 3.42
N SER A 60 -11.78 -16.15 3.86
CA SER A 60 -12.82 -16.77 3.05
C SER A 60 -14.15 -16.81 3.79
N LYS A 61 -15.26 -16.77 3.04
CA LYS A 61 -16.61 -16.98 3.58
C LYS A 61 -16.82 -18.48 3.79
N ILE A 62 -17.37 -18.87 4.94
CA ILE A 62 -17.85 -20.23 5.17
C ILE A 62 -19.35 -20.27 4.88
N ASP A 63 -20.12 -19.42 5.57
CA ASP A 63 -21.57 -19.31 5.42
C ASP A 63 -22.02 -17.84 5.60
N ASN A 64 -23.32 -17.61 5.79
CA ASN A 64 -23.89 -16.26 5.95
C ASN A 64 -23.72 -15.65 7.36
N SER A 65 -23.06 -16.36 8.26
CA SER A 65 -22.83 -16.01 9.67
C SER A 65 -21.39 -16.25 10.13
N SER A 66 -20.52 -16.76 9.26
CA SER A 66 -19.13 -17.07 9.60
C SER A 66 -18.15 -16.87 8.44
N ILE A 67 -16.93 -16.47 8.81
CA ILE A 67 -15.77 -16.38 7.92
C ILE A 67 -14.61 -17.20 8.50
N LYS A 68 -13.60 -17.48 7.67
CA LYS A 68 -12.40 -18.19 8.04
C LYS A 68 -11.17 -17.36 7.72
N ILE A 69 -10.20 -17.36 8.63
CA ILE A 69 -8.82 -16.96 8.38
C ILE A 69 -8.06 -18.24 8.00
N GLU A 70 -7.58 -18.30 6.76
CA GLU A 70 -6.90 -19.45 6.18
C GLU A 70 -5.40 -19.36 6.46
N ALA A 71 -4.92 -20.14 7.42
CA ALA A 71 -3.57 -20.04 7.94
C ALA A 71 -3.05 -21.41 8.41
N GLY A 72 -1.82 -21.75 8.04
CA GLY A 72 -1.22 -23.02 8.41
C GLY A 72 -1.99 -24.25 7.89
N SER A 73 -1.59 -25.43 8.37
CA SER A 73 -2.07 -26.73 7.84
C SER A 73 -1.81 -26.88 6.33
N SER A 74 -2.84 -26.86 5.49
CA SER A 74 -2.73 -26.88 4.03
C SER A 74 -2.46 -25.50 3.42
N ASN A 75 -2.52 -24.44 4.22
CA ASN A 75 -2.20 -23.07 3.83
C ASN A 75 -0.83 -22.65 4.41
N PRO A 76 -0.15 -21.66 3.82
CA PRO A 76 0.98 -21.00 4.49
C PRO A 76 0.56 -20.39 5.82
N ASN A 77 1.49 -20.30 6.78
CA ASN A 77 1.25 -19.54 8.01
C ASN A 77 0.97 -18.06 7.68
N LEU A 78 -0.01 -17.47 8.37
CA LEU A 78 -0.25 -16.04 8.32
C LEU A 78 0.67 -15.36 9.33
N VAL A 79 1.60 -14.54 8.86
CA VAL A 79 2.51 -13.78 9.72
C VAL A 79 2.09 -12.31 9.69
N ILE A 80 1.98 -11.71 10.86
CA ILE A 80 1.48 -10.36 11.06
C ILE A 80 2.60 -9.52 11.67
N ALA A 81 2.92 -8.40 11.04
CA ALA A 81 3.83 -7.40 11.58
C ALA A 81 3.04 -6.30 12.29
N TYR A 82 3.32 -6.11 13.58
CA TYR A 82 2.71 -5.08 14.39
C TYR A 82 3.47 -3.76 14.30
N PRO A 83 2.84 -2.68 14.79
CA PRO A 83 3.42 -1.33 14.81
C PRO A 83 4.76 -1.20 15.52
N ASP A 84 4.94 -1.96 16.60
CA ASP A 84 6.19 -2.04 17.35
C ASP A 84 7.29 -2.89 16.66
N GLY A 85 7.03 -3.37 15.43
CA GLY A 85 7.93 -4.23 14.66
C GLY A 85 7.90 -5.71 15.06
N SER A 86 7.18 -6.06 16.13
CA SER A 86 7.04 -7.45 16.54
C SER A 86 6.20 -8.25 15.54
N LEU A 87 6.47 -9.55 15.47
CA LEU A 87 5.75 -10.48 14.60
C LEU A 87 4.90 -11.43 15.42
N GLU A 88 3.75 -11.80 14.88
CA GLU A 88 2.94 -12.89 15.40
C GLU A 88 2.48 -13.80 14.26
N THR A 89 2.50 -15.09 14.52
CA THR A 89 2.18 -16.13 13.53
C THR A 89 0.88 -16.82 13.91
N ILE A 90 -0.04 -16.89 12.98
CA ILE A 90 -1.21 -17.76 13.04
C ILE A 90 -0.87 -19.02 12.23
N SER A 91 -0.86 -20.16 12.89
CA SER A 91 -0.40 -21.45 12.33
C SER A 91 -1.52 -22.48 12.14
N ALA A 92 -2.77 -22.07 12.31
CA ALA A 92 -3.95 -22.89 12.08
C ALA A 92 -5.12 -22.02 11.62
N ASP A 93 -6.02 -22.61 10.84
CA ASP A 93 -7.23 -21.94 10.37
C ASP A 93 -8.03 -21.43 11.59
N TYR A 94 -8.60 -20.23 11.48
CA TYR A 94 -9.40 -19.63 12.53
C TYR A 94 -10.78 -19.20 12.02
N THR A 95 -11.83 -19.73 12.62
CA THR A 95 -13.21 -19.40 12.25
C THR A 95 -13.76 -18.30 13.16
N ILE A 96 -14.29 -17.24 12.56
CA ILE A 96 -15.04 -16.20 13.25
C ILE A 96 -16.52 -16.42 12.93
N SER A 97 -17.30 -16.76 13.95
CA SER A 97 -18.73 -17.10 13.85
C SER A 97 -19.63 -16.00 14.44
N SER A 98 -20.94 -16.25 14.44
CA SER A 98 -21.95 -15.42 15.11
C SER A 98 -22.05 -14.00 14.55
N ILE A 99 -21.66 -13.81 13.29
CA ILE A 99 -21.96 -12.58 12.55
C ILE A 99 -23.46 -12.61 12.28
N SER A 100 -24.19 -11.58 12.72
CA SER A 100 -25.66 -11.57 12.71
C SER A 100 -26.29 -10.25 12.26
N SER A 101 -25.60 -9.13 12.41
CA SER A 101 -26.07 -7.82 11.96
C SER A 101 -25.54 -7.50 10.56
N ASP A 102 -26.36 -6.81 9.76
CA ASP A 102 -25.89 -6.25 8.50
C ASP A 102 -24.95 -5.07 8.75
N GLY A 103 -24.01 -4.85 7.82
CA GLY A 103 -23.00 -3.80 7.92
C GLY A 103 -21.69 -4.17 7.25
N THR A 104 -20.76 -3.22 7.23
CA THR A 104 -19.38 -3.44 6.80
C THR A 104 -18.53 -3.81 7.99
N TYR A 105 -17.85 -4.94 7.88
CA TYR A 105 -16.98 -5.48 8.91
C TYR A 105 -15.52 -5.35 8.49
N THR A 106 -14.68 -4.90 9.41
CA THR A 106 -13.23 -5.06 9.28
C THR A 106 -12.78 -6.26 10.11
N VAL A 107 -11.95 -7.10 9.50
CA VAL A 107 -11.22 -8.16 10.21
C VAL A 107 -9.96 -7.55 10.79
N ILE A 108 -9.77 -7.68 12.10
CA ILE A 108 -8.59 -7.18 12.79
C ILE A 108 -7.94 -8.28 13.60
N LYS A 109 -6.64 -8.13 13.82
CA LYS A 109 -5.87 -8.89 14.78
C LYS A 109 -5.24 -7.95 15.78
N GLU A 110 -5.67 -8.04 17.03
CA GLU A 110 -4.96 -7.41 18.15
C GLU A 110 -3.84 -8.33 18.65
N LYS A 111 -2.71 -7.75 19.06
CA LYS A 111 -1.55 -8.51 19.55
C LYS A 111 -1.92 -9.40 20.73
N GLY A 112 -1.60 -10.69 20.63
CA GLY A 112 -1.90 -11.69 21.66
C GLY A 112 -3.39 -12.06 21.81
N GLN A 113 -4.28 -11.56 20.95
CA GLN A 113 -5.70 -11.91 20.93
C GLN A 113 -6.04 -12.70 19.66
N ASN A 114 -7.12 -13.47 19.65
CA ASN A 114 -7.58 -14.09 18.41
C ASN A 114 -8.04 -13.05 17.37
N PRO A 115 -7.99 -13.34 16.07
CA PRO A 115 -8.64 -12.52 15.05
C PRO A 115 -10.11 -12.28 15.40
N LEU A 116 -10.61 -11.08 15.11
CA LEU A 116 -12.02 -10.74 15.32
C LEU A 116 -12.54 -9.88 14.16
N VAL A 117 -13.87 -9.80 14.06
CA VAL A 117 -14.55 -8.87 13.16
C VAL A 117 -15.20 -7.75 13.96
N THR A 118 -15.18 -6.54 13.41
CA THR A 118 -15.79 -5.38 14.06
C THR A 118 -16.47 -4.47 13.05
N THR A 119 -17.60 -3.89 13.46
CA THR A 119 -18.26 -2.76 12.78
C THR A 119 -17.88 -1.41 13.38
N LYS A 120 -17.02 -1.42 14.42
CA LYS A 120 -16.52 -0.20 15.07
C LYS A 120 -15.65 0.60 14.12
N THR A 121 -15.59 1.90 14.36
CA THR A 121 -14.85 2.81 13.50
C THR A 121 -13.36 2.57 13.66
N ILE A 122 -12.63 2.50 12.55
CA ILE A 122 -11.17 2.49 12.54
C ILE A 122 -10.72 3.75 11.81
N THR A 123 -10.29 4.75 12.58
CA THR A 123 -9.89 6.06 12.06
C THR A 123 -8.39 6.14 11.88
N GLU A 124 -7.93 6.59 10.71
CA GLU A 124 -6.55 7.04 10.48
C GLU A 124 -6.58 8.56 10.37
N ASP A 125 -5.96 9.26 11.32
CA ASP A 125 -5.96 10.72 11.38
C ASP A 125 -4.86 11.24 12.33
N ILE A 126 -4.44 12.49 12.16
CA ILE A 126 -3.46 13.18 13.01
C ILE A 126 -4.07 13.60 14.36
N LYS A 127 -5.40 13.64 14.46
CA LYS A 127 -6.15 13.96 15.68
C LYS A 127 -7.08 12.81 16.07
N ALA A 128 -7.24 12.62 17.37
CA ALA A 128 -8.20 11.65 17.88
C ALA A 128 -9.65 12.02 17.47
N PRO A 129 -10.51 11.04 17.17
CA PRO A 129 -11.94 11.28 16.97
C PRO A 129 -12.57 12.04 18.15
N THR A 130 -13.50 12.96 17.87
CA THR A 130 -14.15 13.82 18.88
C THR A 130 -15.35 13.16 19.56
N SER A 131 -15.98 12.17 18.92
CA SER A 131 -17.16 11.45 19.46
C SER A 131 -16.98 9.92 19.39
N PRO A 132 -15.89 9.35 19.93
CA PRO A 132 -15.65 7.91 19.86
C PRO A 132 -16.51 7.16 20.87
N VAL A 133 -16.79 5.90 20.56
CA VAL A 133 -17.38 4.93 21.48
C VAL A 133 -16.38 3.84 21.83
N ASP A 134 -16.59 3.15 22.95
CA ASP A 134 -15.73 2.02 23.31
C ASP A 134 -15.73 0.94 22.21
N GLY A 135 -14.52 0.45 21.93
CA GLY A 135 -14.22 -0.46 20.84
C GLY A 135 -13.80 0.21 19.53
N ASP A 136 -13.91 1.54 19.41
CA ASP A 136 -13.34 2.25 18.27
C ASP A 136 -11.81 2.21 18.29
N TYR A 137 -11.21 2.27 17.11
CA TYR A 137 -9.77 2.30 16.91
C TYR A 137 -9.35 3.62 16.27
N TRP A 138 -8.18 4.10 16.67
CA TRP A 138 -7.56 5.27 16.07
C TRP A 138 -6.08 4.98 15.84
N LEU A 139 -5.62 5.17 14.61
CA LEU A 139 -4.21 5.21 14.27
C LEU A 139 -3.78 6.66 14.13
N ASN A 140 -2.92 7.12 15.04
CA ASN A 140 -2.34 8.44 14.95
C ASN A 140 -1.27 8.47 13.85
N ILE A 141 -1.63 9.06 12.70
CA ILE A 141 -0.73 9.18 11.52
C ILE A 141 0.11 10.47 11.55
N GLY A 142 -0.02 11.30 12.59
CA GLY A 142 0.74 12.54 12.76
C GLY A 142 2.11 12.35 13.41
N VAL A 143 2.44 11.12 13.81
CA VAL A 143 3.70 10.76 14.47
C VAL A 143 4.37 9.60 13.74
N LYS A 144 5.71 9.50 13.84
CA LYS A 144 6.50 8.38 13.31
C LYS A 144 7.37 7.76 14.42
N PRO A 145 7.31 6.42 14.65
CA PRO A 145 6.34 5.50 14.06
C PRO A 145 4.91 5.89 14.45
N MET A 146 3.94 5.54 13.59
CA MET A 146 2.53 5.78 13.91
C MET A 146 2.16 5.06 15.21
N VAL A 147 1.09 5.48 15.88
CA VAL A 147 0.70 4.89 17.18
C VAL A 147 -0.77 4.50 17.16
N PRO A 148 -1.09 3.20 17.31
CA PRO A 148 -2.46 2.72 17.39
C PRO A 148 -3.04 2.86 18.81
N TYR A 149 -4.31 3.23 18.86
CA TYR A 149 -5.12 3.35 20.07
C TYR A 149 -6.43 2.60 19.90
N LYS A 150 -6.97 2.13 21.02
CA LYS A 150 -8.33 1.59 21.15
C LYS A 150 -9.07 2.39 22.22
N ARG A 151 -10.33 2.70 21.99
CA ARG A 151 -11.19 3.34 22.99
C ARG A 151 -11.68 2.28 23.98
N VAL A 152 -11.35 2.42 25.25
CA VAL A 152 -11.73 1.49 26.33
C VAL A 152 -12.13 2.30 27.56
N ALA A 153 -13.33 2.05 28.09
CA ALA A 153 -13.87 2.72 29.26
C ALA A 153 -13.78 4.25 29.19
N GLY A 154 -14.06 4.81 28.01
CA GLY A 154 -14.02 6.26 27.78
C GLY A 154 -12.62 6.87 27.60
N ALA A 155 -11.55 6.07 27.56
CA ALA A 155 -10.18 6.54 27.35
C ALA A 155 -9.53 5.92 26.10
N TRP A 156 -8.63 6.66 25.45
CA TRP A 156 -7.77 6.10 24.40
C TRP A 156 -6.60 5.37 25.05
N VAL A 157 -6.54 4.07 24.86
CA VAL A 157 -5.47 3.20 25.38
C VAL A 157 -4.60 2.77 24.21
N ALA A 158 -3.28 2.94 24.35
CA ALA A 158 -2.34 2.44 23.37
C ALA A 158 -2.50 0.91 23.23
N THR A 159 -2.58 0.43 22.00
CA THR A 159 -2.79 -0.99 21.70
C THR A 159 -1.78 -1.44 20.63
N GLN A 160 -1.92 -2.63 20.08
CA GLN A 160 -1.22 -3.09 18.88
C GLN A 160 -2.24 -3.89 18.06
N TYR A 161 -2.59 -3.40 16.87
CA TYR A 161 -3.50 -4.10 15.98
C TYR A 161 -3.07 -3.97 14.52
N THR A 162 -3.48 -4.95 13.72
CA THR A 162 -3.34 -4.95 12.27
C THR A 162 -4.69 -5.25 11.64
N LYS A 163 -5.04 -4.48 10.61
CA LYS A 163 -6.20 -4.75 9.75
C LYS A 163 -5.84 -5.85 8.76
N LEU A 164 -6.67 -6.88 8.69
CA LEU A 164 -6.43 -8.07 7.87
C LEU A 164 -7.27 -8.11 6.60
N GLY A 165 -8.45 -7.49 6.62
CA GLY A 165 -9.35 -7.45 5.48
C GLY A 165 -10.73 -6.92 5.86
N GLU A 166 -11.69 -7.05 4.95
CA GLU A 166 -13.06 -6.59 5.15
C GLU A 166 -14.07 -7.44 4.39
N PHE A 167 -15.33 -7.33 4.79
CA PHE A 167 -16.48 -7.84 4.05
C PHE A 167 -17.72 -7.03 4.41
N THR A 168 -18.73 -7.07 3.55
CA THR A 168 -20.04 -6.51 3.84
C THR A 168 -21.05 -7.63 4.02
N ARG A 169 -21.94 -7.47 4.99
CA ARG A 169 -23.14 -8.28 5.13
C ARG A 169 -24.37 -7.43 4.81
N THR A 170 -25.21 -7.91 3.90
CA THR A 170 -26.42 -7.21 3.46
C THR A 170 -27.57 -8.21 3.41
N SER A 171 -28.70 -7.87 4.04
CA SER A 171 -29.90 -8.70 4.09
C SER A 171 -29.59 -10.14 4.54
N GLY A 172 -28.78 -10.28 5.59
CA GLY A 172 -28.39 -11.59 6.13
C GLY A 172 -27.37 -12.36 5.30
N THR A 173 -26.82 -11.80 4.22
CA THR A 173 -25.85 -12.47 3.37
C THR A 173 -24.48 -11.81 3.48
N ILE A 174 -23.46 -12.60 3.85
CA ILE A 174 -22.06 -12.16 3.80
C ILE A 174 -21.60 -12.15 2.33
N GLY A 175 -21.10 -11.01 1.84
CA GLY A 175 -20.47 -10.88 0.53
C GLY A 175 -19.09 -11.54 0.48
N THR A 176 -18.38 -11.38 -0.62
CA THR A 176 -17.02 -11.91 -0.76
C THR A 176 -16.04 -11.14 0.13
N PRO A 177 -15.38 -11.79 1.10
CA PRO A 177 -14.35 -11.12 1.89
C PRO A 177 -13.14 -10.74 1.04
N VAL A 178 -12.54 -9.62 1.38
CA VAL A 178 -11.31 -9.09 0.77
C VAL A 178 -10.20 -9.15 1.82
N SER A 179 -9.12 -9.86 1.53
CA SER A 179 -7.90 -9.78 2.34
C SER A 179 -7.12 -8.54 1.96
N TYR A 180 -6.49 -7.85 2.91
CA TYR A 180 -5.63 -6.71 2.61
C TYR A 180 -4.24 -7.13 2.14
N ALA A 181 -3.60 -6.27 1.34
CA ALA A 181 -2.35 -6.57 0.66
C ALA A 181 -1.21 -6.91 1.64
N PHE A 182 -0.38 -7.89 1.27
CA PHE A 182 0.80 -8.23 2.05
C PHE A 182 1.82 -7.09 2.05
N ASN A 183 2.57 -6.96 3.15
CA ASN A 183 3.59 -5.93 3.33
C ASN A 183 3.07 -4.51 3.06
N GLY A 184 1.76 -4.28 3.26
CA GLY A 184 1.13 -3.01 2.94
C GLY A 184 1.40 -2.55 1.51
N LYS A 185 1.56 -3.48 0.56
CA LYS A 185 1.99 -3.22 -0.82
C LYS A 185 1.10 -3.94 -1.81
N PHE A 186 0.55 -3.18 -2.74
CA PHE A 186 -0.30 -3.64 -3.82
C PHE A 186 0.36 -3.28 -5.13
N ILE A 187 0.47 -4.25 -6.03
CA ILE A 187 1.07 -4.07 -7.35
C ILE A 187 0.05 -4.51 -8.37
N LYS A 188 -0.31 -3.64 -9.30
CA LYS A 188 -1.19 -3.98 -10.42
C LYS A 188 -0.51 -3.62 -11.73
N SER A 189 -0.51 -4.55 -12.67
CA SER A 189 -0.18 -4.29 -14.07
C SER A 189 -1.46 -4.34 -14.90
N GLN A 190 -1.58 -3.45 -15.88
CA GLN A 190 -2.67 -3.44 -16.86
C GLN A 190 -2.17 -2.80 -18.15
N SER A 191 -2.89 -2.98 -19.26
CA SER A 191 -2.57 -2.27 -20.51
C SER A 191 -2.45 -0.77 -20.27
N CYS A 192 -1.46 -0.14 -20.91
CA CYS A 192 -1.32 1.32 -20.84
C CYS A 192 -2.63 1.98 -21.28
N PRO A 193 -3.22 2.88 -20.47
CA PRO A 193 -4.48 3.51 -20.83
C PRO A 193 -4.33 4.38 -22.08
N ALA A 194 -5.40 4.45 -22.87
CA ALA A 194 -5.47 5.40 -23.98
C ALA A 194 -5.43 6.85 -23.47
N THR A 195 -5.20 7.82 -24.35
CA THR A 195 -5.29 9.24 -24.01
C THR A 195 -6.71 9.59 -23.52
N ASN A 196 -6.84 10.59 -22.66
CA ASN A 196 -8.14 11.04 -22.12
C ASN A 196 -8.99 9.95 -21.48
N THR A 197 -8.35 8.94 -20.89
CA THR A 197 -9.05 7.82 -20.27
C THR A 197 -8.84 7.87 -18.76
N THR A 198 -9.93 8.00 -18.02
CA THR A 198 -9.92 7.80 -16.57
C THR A 198 -9.61 6.34 -16.28
N THR A 199 -8.54 6.12 -15.53
CA THR A 199 -8.17 4.78 -15.08
C THR A 199 -8.44 4.66 -13.60
N ASN A 200 -9.32 3.71 -13.25
CA ASN A 200 -9.60 3.36 -11.86
C ASN A 200 -8.77 2.13 -11.46
N ILE A 201 -8.01 2.25 -10.39
CA ILE A 201 -7.28 1.14 -9.78
C ILE A 201 -7.89 0.86 -8.41
N VAL A 202 -8.68 -0.22 -8.36
CA VAL A 202 -9.13 -0.81 -7.10
C VAL A 202 -7.97 -1.57 -6.45
N HIS A 203 -7.76 -1.32 -5.16
CA HIS A 203 -6.72 -1.93 -4.34
C HIS A 203 -7.25 -2.27 -2.94
N ASN A 204 -6.54 -3.15 -2.25
CA ASN A 204 -6.88 -3.67 -0.93
C ASN A 204 -5.84 -3.25 0.13
N ILE A 205 -5.31 -2.03 0.01
CA ILE A 205 -4.36 -1.46 0.98
C ILE A 205 -5.07 -0.98 2.25
N ASN A 206 -6.31 -0.47 2.11
CA ASN A 206 -7.10 0.18 3.15
C ASN A 206 -6.25 1.04 4.11
N SER A 207 -5.59 2.07 3.58
CA SER A 207 -4.83 3.06 4.34
C SER A 207 -5.08 4.42 3.72
N LYS A 208 -5.16 5.47 4.52
CA LYS A 208 -5.19 6.85 4.04
C LYS A 208 -3.80 7.35 3.70
N ASN A 209 -2.79 6.94 4.46
CA ASN A 209 -1.41 7.33 4.19
C ASN A 209 -0.78 6.32 3.22
N ILE A 210 -0.76 6.67 1.94
CA ILE A 210 -0.23 5.83 0.87
C ILE A 210 0.79 6.58 0.00
N LYS A 211 1.77 5.82 -0.50
CA LYS A 211 2.70 6.21 -1.55
C LYS A 211 2.30 5.47 -2.82
N ILE A 212 2.25 6.18 -3.94
CA ILE A 212 1.88 5.61 -5.23
C ILE A 212 3.04 5.83 -6.20
N THR A 213 3.47 4.76 -6.86
CA THR A 213 4.53 4.79 -7.88
C THR A 213 4.00 4.20 -9.18
N HIS A 214 4.25 4.87 -10.28
CA HIS A 214 3.84 4.44 -11.62
C HIS A 214 5.06 4.10 -12.47
N TYR A 215 5.00 2.95 -13.11
CA TYR A 215 5.96 2.51 -14.12
C TYR A 215 5.24 2.15 -15.40
N LEU A 216 5.92 2.34 -16.52
CA LEU A 216 5.53 1.74 -17.79
C LEU A 216 6.45 0.55 -18.05
N VAL A 217 5.86 -0.62 -18.23
CA VAL A 217 6.55 -1.88 -18.50
C VAL A 217 6.49 -2.13 -20.01
N CYS A 218 7.64 -2.20 -20.64
CA CYS A 218 7.77 -2.34 -22.08
C CYS A 218 7.36 -3.76 -22.54
N LYS A 219 6.46 -3.88 -23.51
CA LYS A 219 5.97 -5.17 -24.08
C LYS A 219 6.67 -5.51 -25.38
N THR A 220 7.05 -4.49 -26.14
CA THR A 220 7.75 -4.57 -27.41
C THR A 220 8.89 -3.55 -27.36
N THR A 221 10.06 -3.89 -27.89
CA THR A 221 11.22 -2.98 -27.86
C THR A 221 10.85 -1.62 -28.48
N GLU A 222 10.83 -0.57 -27.65
CA GLU A 222 10.49 0.79 -28.06
C GLU A 222 11.32 1.79 -27.23
N GLY A 223 11.79 2.85 -27.86
CA GLY A 223 12.39 3.96 -27.10
C GLY A 223 13.74 3.67 -26.43
N GLY A 224 14.44 2.62 -26.85
CA GLY A 224 15.64 2.13 -26.19
C GLY A 224 15.37 1.28 -24.93
N PHE A 225 14.11 0.92 -24.66
CA PHE A 225 13.73 -0.01 -23.60
C PHE A 225 13.57 -1.42 -24.16
N ALA A 226 14.08 -2.41 -23.41
CA ALA A 226 13.87 -3.82 -23.73
C ALA A 226 12.52 -4.33 -23.19
N VAL A 227 12.01 -5.44 -23.74
CA VAL A 227 10.81 -6.10 -23.21
C VAL A 227 10.98 -6.46 -21.73
N GLY A 228 10.01 -6.06 -20.90
CA GLY A 228 10.02 -6.21 -19.44
C GLY A 228 10.70 -5.07 -18.68
N GLU A 229 11.42 -4.18 -19.37
CA GLU A 229 12.08 -3.03 -18.74
C GLU A 229 11.05 -1.99 -18.27
N LYS A 230 11.34 -1.34 -17.14
CA LYS A 230 10.50 -0.31 -16.53
C LYS A 230 11.01 1.09 -16.86
N GLY A 231 10.15 1.92 -17.44
CA GLY A 231 10.33 3.37 -17.50
C GLY A 231 9.54 4.06 -16.39
N ILE A 232 10.11 5.09 -15.77
CA ILE A 232 9.38 5.95 -14.83
C ILE A 232 8.46 6.87 -15.64
N VAL A 233 7.19 6.92 -15.27
CA VAL A 233 6.25 7.87 -15.88
C VAL A 233 6.72 9.28 -15.52
N SER A 234 7.06 10.08 -16.52
CA SER A 234 7.61 11.41 -16.30
C SER A 234 6.52 12.43 -15.96
N GLY A 235 5.30 12.30 -16.47
CA GLY A 235 4.18 13.19 -16.16
C GLY A 235 2.98 12.99 -17.08
N PHE A 236 1.99 13.86 -16.95
CA PHE A 236 0.83 13.95 -17.86
C PHE A 236 0.96 15.21 -18.71
N TYR A 237 0.84 15.11 -20.04
CA TYR A 237 0.83 16.29 -20.92
C TYR A 237 -0.59 16.54 -21.43
N ASN A 238 -1.05 17.79 -21.32
CA ASN A 238 -2.38 18.21 -21.75
C ASN A 238 -2.34 19.09 -23.02
N GLY A 239 -1.41 18.85 -23.93
CA GLY A 239 -1.24 19.61 -25.18
C GLY A 239 -0.64 21.02 -25.03
N ALA A 240 -0.85 21.69 -23.89
CA ALA A 240 -0.38 23.06 -23.65
C ALA A 240 0.55 23.21 -22.44
N GLN A 241 0.46 22.31 -21.46
CA GLN A 241 1.26 22.36 -20.23
C GLN A 241 1.61 20.95 -19.77
N TYR A 242 2.83 20.81 -19.24
CA TYR A 242 3.22 19.67 -18.43
C TYR A 242 2.48 19.74 -17.10
N ILE A 243 1.65 18.74 -16.84
CA ILE A 243 1.00 18.55 -15.56
C ILE A 243 1.86 17.52 -14.82
N PRO A 244 2.44 17.87 -13.65
CA PRO A 244 3.05 16.87 -12.77
C PRO A 244 2.08 15.71 -12.53
N LEU A 245 2.53 14.57 -12.03
CA LEU A 245 1.69 13.39 -11.74
C LEU A 245 0.49 13.64 -10.78
N ASP A 246 0.27 14.87 -10.34
CA ASP A 246 -0.92 15.35 -9.65
C ASP A 246 -1.98 15.80 -10.67
N PRO A 247 -3.10 15.07 -10.79
CA PRO A 247 -3.88 14.70 -9.62
C PRO A 247 -4.23 13.21 -9.62
N ILE A 248 -3.47 12.41 -8.87
CA ILE A 248 -4.01 11.15 -8.37
C ILE A 248 -5.08 11.53 -7.35
N THR A 249 -6.34 11.29 -7.71
CA THR A 249 -7.44 11.42 -6.76
C THR A 249 -7.51 10.13 -5.97
N ILE A 250 -7.59 10.24 -4.65
CA ILE A 250 -7.85 9.11 -3.75
C ILE A 250 -9.32 9.23 -3.34
N PRO A 251 -10.29 8.78 -4.17
CA PRO A 251 -11.70 8.92 -3.87
C PRO A 251 -12.11 8.16 -2.59
N ASN A 252 -11.38 7.11 -2.23
CA ASN A 252 -11.55 6.36 -0.98
C ASN A 252 -10.28 5.52 -0.69
N ASN A 253 -10.24 4.84 0.46
CA ASN A 253 -9.09 4.07 0.92
C ASN A 253 -8.74 2.82 0.07
N ASN A 254 -9.57 2.47 -0.90
CA ASN A 254 -9.49 1.24 -1.69
C ASN A 254 -9.49 1.50 -3.21
N SER A 255 -9.42 2.76 -3.64
CA SER A 255 -9.28 3.06 -5.06
C SER A 255 -8.54 4.37 -5.28
N ILE A 256 -7.77 4.39 -6.35
CA ILE A 256 -7.14 5.60 -6.88
C ILE A 256 -7.63 5.82 -8.31
N ASP A 257 -7.84 7.08 -8.65
CA ASP A 257 -8.17 7.51 -10.00
C ASP A 257 -7.06 8.42 -10.51
N PHE A 258 -6.66 8.20 -11.76
CA PHE A 258 -5.86 9.17 -12.49
C PHE A 258 -6.38 9.29 -13.92
N ILE A 259 -6.19 10.46 -14.50
CA ILE A 259 -6.61 10.78 -15.86
C ILE A 259 -5.36 10.87 -16.70
N SER A 260 -5.21 10.00 -17.71
CA SER A 260 -4.23 10.24 -18.77
C SER A 260 -4.68 11.52 -19.49
N GLY A 261 -3.88 12.60 -19.42
CA GLY A 261 -4.25 13.88 -20.03
C GLY A 261 -4.49 13.78 -21.54
N ASN A 262 -4.79 14.93 -22.20
CA ASN A 262 -5.06 14.98 -23.65
C ASN A 262 -4.00 14.32 -24.52
N SER A 263 -2.77 14.22 -24.02
CA SER A 263 -1.66 13.67 -24.78
C SER A 263 -1.11 12.38 -24.18
N GLY A 264 -1.74 11.82 -23.13
CA GLY A 264 -1.40 10.50 -22.58
C GLY A 264 -0.38 10.50 -21.44
N LEU A 265 0.15 9.31 -21.15
CA LEU A 265 1.33 9.11 -20.28
C LEU A 265 2.60 9.40 -21.08
N TYR A 266 3.69 9.76 -20.40
CA TYR A 266 4.97 10.07 -21.05
C TYR A 266 6.13 9.37 -20.36
N LEU A 267 7.10 8.96 -21.18
CA LEU A 267 8.43 8.55 -20.73
C LEU A 267 9.50 9.11 -21.66
N VAL A 268 10.73 9.26 -21.14
CA VAL A 268 11.87 9.76 -21.89
C VAL A 268 12.59 8.59 -22.56
N ASN A 269 12.79 8.69 -23.88
CA ASN A 269 13.57 7.75 -24.68
C ASN A 269 15.01 7.66 -24.16
N LYS A 270 15.50 6.44 -23.88
CA LYS A 270 16.86 6.22 -23.34
C LYS A 270 17.96 6.57 -24.34
N THR A 271 17.67 6.46 -25.64
CA THR A 271 18.65 6.64 -26.71
C THR A 271 18.83 8.11 -27.08
N ASN A 272 17.73 8.85 -27.26
CA ASN A 272 17.77 10.22 -27.81
C ASN A 272 17.19 11.30 -26.90
N ARG A 273 16.77 10.95 -25.68
CA ARG A 273 16.20 11.86 -24.67
C ARG A 273 14.92 12.60 -25.13
N GLN A 274 14.27 12.13 -26.19
CA GLN A 274 12.98 12.66 -26.63
C GLN A 274 11.82 12.00 -25.87
N TYR A 275 10.68 12.68 -25.82
CA TYR A 275 9.46 12.10 -25.26
C TYR A 275 8.88 11.02 -26.18
N ILE A 276 8.35 9.96 -25.58
CA ILE A 276 7.61 8.89 -26.27
C ILE A 276 6.19 8.87 -25.74
N ASN A 277 5.23 8.65 -26.64
CA ASN A 277 3.82 8.44 -26.34
C ASN A 277 3.56 6.93 -26.23
N PRO A 278 3.51 6.36 -25.02
CA PRO A 278 3.31 4.94 -24.79
C PRO A 278 1.91 4.53 -25.25
N THR A 279 1.81 3.38 -25.92
CA THR A 279 0.53 2.82 -26.38
C THR A 279 0.25 1.49 -25.69
N ALA A 280 -1.02 1.10 -25.60
CA ALA A 280 -1.42 -0.21 -25.05
C ALA A 280 -0.80 -1.42 -25.78
N ALA A 281 -0.38 -1.23 -27.04
CA ALA A 281 0.28 -2.26 -27.84
C ALA A 281 1.71 -2.51 -27.36
N ASN A 282 2.42 -1.45 -26.96
CA ASN A 282 3.84 -1.52 -26.63
C ASN A 282 4.13 -1.44 -25.13
N TRP A 283 3.17 -1.03 -24.30
CA TRP A 283 3.38 -0.80 -22.87
C TRP A 283 2.21 -1.26 -22.01
N ASP A 284 2.56 -1.78 -20.84
CA ASP A 284 1.65 -1.96 -19.72
C ASP A 284 1.94 -0.88 -18.66
N LEU A 285 0.91 -0.33 -18.05
CA LEU A 285 1.05 0.48 -16.84
C LEU A 285 1.13 -0.46 -15.64
N GLN A 286 2.21 -0.33 -14.87
CA GLN A 286 2.35 -0.92 -13.55
C GLN A 286 2.22 0.14 -12.48
N VAL A 287 1.33 -0.08 -11.52
CA VAL A 287 1.11 0.80 -10.38
C VAL A 287 1.44 0.04 -9.11
N ILE A 288 2.27 0.67 -8.27
CA ILE A 288 2.64 0.19 -6.95
C ILE A 288 2.03 1.15 -5.94
N ILE A 289 1.18 0.63 -5.05
CA ILE A 289 0.55 1.36 -3.96
C ILE A 289 1.07 0.77 -2.66
N GLU A 290 1.70 1.60 -1.85
CA GLU A 290 2.36 1.20 -0.60
C GLU A 290 1.80 2.03 0.55
N ARG A 291 1.67 1.45 1.74
CA ARG A 291 1.41 2.26 2.94
C ARG A 291 2.64 3.08 3.28
N SER A 292 2.43 4.36 3.56
CA SER A 292 3.49 5.30 3.90
C SER A 292 3.67 5.33 5.43
N PHE A 293 4.41 4.37 5.98
CA PHE A 293 4.71 4.33 7.42
C PHE A 293 6.00 5.08 7.77
#